data_AF-A0A6J8D6X6-F1
#
_entry.id   AF-A0A6J8D6X6-F1
#
_cell.length_a   1.000
_cell.length_b   1.000
_cell.length_c   1.000
_cell.angle_alpha   90.00
_cell.angle_beta   90.00
_cell.angle_gamma   90.00
#
_symmetry.space_group_name_H-M   'P 1'
#
loop_
_entity.id
_entity.type
_entity.pdbx_description
1 polymer ?
#
loop_
_entity_poly.entity_id
_entity_poly.type
_entity_poly.pdbx_seq_one_letter_code
_entity_poly.pdbx_strand_id
1 'polypeptide(L)'
;MYKQYSCEHRDKCFEKGQEWIEKCGTYTCKVVYNNGIYICEPIRIRQECTDIHGNCHGSGETFPFNCTGIPCDCTCETDDNPVRYRCQVPNVKKRIRADLTSTPKSDEGIPFSNRMDKARSIKKLKQALPITPNKRAAVLSAYVDCNRILKSPGVKKFHDSFEESVEKMAIRNIQDVITSVKHKRNGEAKAAFNILTSSISGENISDRKRATKSLANILGVNSRTLQKGEKNRTKVLHSEHSSFLYTTRKTRSDALTERTKRIVHDFWLQSNVSRPTNNKYDIKRVRISPNVYSSHSCYILEKTQTEVFLQFKNEYPDEKMGQRAFEKCKP
;
A
#
# COMPACT_ATOMS: atom_id res chain seq x y z
N MET A 1 -73.37 1.73 37.49
CA MET A 1 -72.72 2.89 36.82
C MET A 1 -71.47 2.40 36.11
N TYR A 2 -71.51 2.26 34.78
CA TYR A 2 -70.33 1.89 34.01
C TYR A 2 -69.37 3.08 34.01
N LYS A 3 -68.21 2.95 34.69
CA LYS A 3 -67.14 3.95 34.61
C LYS A 3 -66.64 3.97 33.17
N GLN A 4 -66.87 5.07 32.44
CA GLN A 4 -66.20 5.31 31.17
C GLN A 4 -64.71 5.46 31.45
N TYR A 5 -63.93 4.50 30.94
CA TYR A 5 -62.48 4.50 31.01
C TYR A 5 -61.95 5.24 29.77
N SER A 6 -61.76 6.55 29.89
CA SER A 6 -61.15 7.40 28.85
C SER A 6 -59.83 7.98 29.33
N CYS A 7 -58.86 8.10 28.43
CA CYS A 7 -57.63 8.84 28.69
C CYS A 7 -57.82 10.30 28.30
N GLU A 8 -57.41 11.23 29.16
CA GLU A 8 -57.32 12.65 28.82
C GLU A 8 -55.90 12.99 28.38
N HIS A 9 -55.76 13.60 27.21
CA HIS A 9 -54.47 14.08 26.72
C HIS A 9 -54.65 15.40 25.98
N ARG A 10 -54.06 16.48 26.50
CA ARG A 10 -54.16 17.87 25.99
C ARG A 10 -55.60 18.29 25.66
N ASP A 11 -56.47 18.19 26.67
CA ASP A 11 -57.88 18.61 26.61
C ASP A 11 -58.75 17.81 25.62
N LYS A 12 -58.30 16.63 25.19
CA LYS A 12 -59.08 15.67 24.39
C LYS A 12 -59.20 14.34 25.10
N CYS A 13 -60.41 13.79 25.10
CA CYS A 13 -60.70 12.47 25.66
C CYS A 13 -60.61 11.41 24.57
N PHE A 14 -59.86 10.34 24.84
CA PHE A 14 -59.69 9.19 23.98
C PHE A 14 -60.26 7.94 24.65
N GLU A 15 -60.97 7.12 23.88
CA GLU A 15 -61.51 5.86 24.38
C GLU A 15 -60.41 4.83 24.62
N LYS A 16 -60.70 3.84 25.49
CA LYS A 16 -59.77 2.75 25.78
C LYS A 16 -59.36 2.02 24.49
N GLY A 17 -58.05 1.94 24.25
CA GLY A 17 -57.47 1.32 23.05
C GLY A 17 -57.49 2.20 21.80
N GLN A 18 -58.05 3.41 21.87
CA GLN A 18 -57.96 4.36 20.77
C GLN A 18 -56.51 4.81 20.58
N GLU A 19 -56.05 4.77 19.33
CA GLU A 19 -54.74 5.27 18.92
C GLU A 19 -54.90 6.67 18.33
N TRP A 20 -53.99 7.58 18.66
CA TRP A 20 -53.92 8.89 18.04
C TRP A 20 -52.48 9.29 17.78
N ILE A 21 -52.31 10.17 16.79
CA ILE A 21 -51.01 10.68 16.37
C ILE A 21 -50.91 12.11 16.89
N GLU A 22 -49.82 12.39 17.58
CA GLU A 22 -49.53 13.75 18.02
C GLU A 22 -48.04 14.09 17.86
N LYS A 23 -47.79 15.22 17.17
CA LYS A 23 -46.46 15.59 16.65
C LYS A 23 -45.90 14.46 15.78
N CYS A 24 -44.89 13.75 16.28
CA CYS A 24 -44.23 12.60 15.63
C CYS A 24 -44.21 11.43 16.61
N GLY A 25 -45.38 11.06 17.13
CA GLY A 25 -45.53 9.94 18.03
C GLY A 25 -46.95 9.41 18.01
N THR A 26 -47.07 8.09 18.00
CA THR A 26 -48.36 7.40 18.16
C THR A 26 -48.56 7.09 19.63
N TYR A 27 -49.69 7.53 20.17
CA TYR A 27 -50.11 7.26 21.55
C TYR A 27 -51.32 6.34 21.53
N THR A 28 -51.48 5.56 22.60
CA THR A 28 -52.66 4.75 22.84
C THR A 28 -53.14 4.94 24.26
N CYS A 29 -54.45 4.84 24.45
CA CYS A 29 -55.02 4.83 25.78
C CYS A 29 -54.97 3.41 26.36
N LYS A 30 -54.08 3.18 27.35
CA LYS A 30 -53.96 1.90 28.05
C LYS A 30 -54.32 2.04 29.53
N VAL A 31 -54.89 0.97 30.07
CA VAL A 31 -55.20 0.88 31.49
C VAL A 31 -53.96 0.37 32.21
N VAL A 32 -53.39 1.21 33.08
CA VAL A 32 -52.23 0.88 33.90
C VAL A 32 -52.73 0.66 35.33
N TYR A 33 -52.21 -0.37 35.98
CA TYR A 33 -52.47 -0.63 37.40
C TYR A 33 -51.39 0.06 38.22
N ASN A 34 -51.77 1.12 38.94
CA ASN A 34 -50.84 1.89 39.77
C ASN A 34 -51.41 2.04 41.17
N ASN A 35 -50.65 1.63 42.19
CA ASN A 35 -51.00 1.73 43.62
C ASN A 35 -52.42 1.24 43.97
N GLY A 36 -52.85 0.11 43.42
CA GLY A 36 -54.16 -0.48 43.76
C GLY A 36 -55.34 -0.03 42.90
N ILE A 37 -55.15 0.95 42.00
CA ILE A 37 -56.20 1.57 41.19
C ILE A 37 -55.88 1.40 39.70
N TYR A 38 -56.91 1.10 38.90
CA TYR A 38 -56.82 1.11 37.44
C TYR A 38 -56.97 2.54 36.92
N ILE A 39 -55.88 3.08 36.37
CA ILE A 39 -55.84 4.43 35.79
C ILE A 39 -55.66 4.29 34.28
N CYS A 40 -56.36 5.12 33.50
CA CYS A 40 -56.19 5.19 32.05
C CYS A 40 -55.18 6.28 31.74
N GLU A 41 -54.01 5.91 31.23
CA GLU A 41 -52.96 6.86 30.88
C GLU A 41 -52.58 6.73 29.39
N PRO A 42 -52.25 7.85 28.72
CA PRO A 42 -51.76 7.83 27.36
C PRO A 42 -50.33 7.27 27.31
N ILE A 43 -50.14 6.13 26.67
CA ILE A 43 -48.82 5.49 26.49
C ILE A 43 -48.35 5.72 25.06
N ARG A 44 -47.12 6.22 24.91
CA ARG A 44 -46.48 6.38 23.59
C ARG A 44 -46.03 5.00 23.08
N ILE A 45 -46.59 4.54 21.96
CA ILE A 45 -46.21 3.27 21.33
C ILE A 45 -45.07 3.47 20.33
N ARG A 46 -45.15 4.53 19.52
CA ARG A 46 -44.15 4.80 18.47
C ARG A 46 -43.53 6.17 18.66
N GLN A 47 -42.22 6.20 18.52
CA GLN A 47 -41.40 7.40 18.55
C GLN A 47 -40.81 7.59 17.16
N GLU A 48 -41.17 8.71 16.54
CA GLU A 48 -40.70 9.07 15.20
C GLU A 48 -39.75 10.28 15.33
N CYS A 49 -38.76 10.35 14.45
CA CYS A 49 -37.86 11.50 14.36
C CYS A 49 -38.56 12.64 13.62
N THR A 50 -38.32 13.87 14.07
CA THR A 50 -38.76 15.07 13.34
C THR A 50 -37.57 15.67 12.61
N ASP A 51 -37.69 15.87 11.30
CA ASP A 51 -36.67 16.59 10.53
C ASP A 51 -36.78 18.12 10.72
N ILE A 52 -35.82 18.88 10.16
CA ILE A 52 -35.82 20.35 10.24
C ILE A 52 -37.00 21.00 9.52
N HIS A 53 -37.68 20.26 8.64
CA HIS A 53 -38.85 20.70 7.88
C HIS A 53 -40.17 20.30 8.56
N GLY A 54 -40.12 19.62 9.70
CA GLY A 54 -41.30 19.19 10.45
C GLY A 54 -41.90 17.85 10.00
N ASN A 55 -41.25 17.09 9.11
CA ASN A 55 -41.74 15.76 8.71
C ASN A 55 -41.33 14.69 9.73
N CYS A 56 -42.22 13.74 9.96
CA CYS A 56 -42.01 12.63 10.86
C CYS A 56 -41.49 11.41 10.10
N HIS A 57 -40.42 10.79 10.61
CA HIS A 57 -39.77 9.60 10.05
C HIS A 57 -39.77 8.47 11.07
N GLY A 58 -40.10 7.26 10.62
CA GLY A 58 -40.14 6.07 11.47
C GLY A 58 -38.78 5.69 12.04
N SER A 59 -38.77 5.00 13.18
CA SER A 59 -37.54 4.41 13.73
C SER A 59 -36.89 3.45 12.72
N GLY A 60 -35.60 3.65 12.43
CA GLY A 60 -34.85 2.88 11.42
C GLY A 60 -35.08 3.30 9.97
N GLU A 61 -35.95 4.29 9.69
CA GLU A 61 -36.18 4.79 8.35
C GLU A 61 -34.99 5.62 7.85
N THR A 62 -34.54 5.33 6.63
CA THR A 62 -33.55 6.12 5.90
C THR A 62 -34.23 7.07 4.92
N PHE A 63 -33.98 8.37 5.05
CA PHE A 63 -34.52 9.37 4.13
C PHE A 63 -33.40 10.27 3.57
N PRO A 64 -33.52 10.71 2.31
CA PRO A 64 -32.56 11.63 1.72
C PRO A 64 -32.76 13.05 2.29
N PHE A 65 -31.67 13.68 2.71
CA PHE A 65 -31.69 15.04 3.26
C PHE A 65 -30.50 15.85 2.74
N ASN A 66 -30.63 17.17 2.64
CA ASN A 66 -29.56 18.02 2.13
C ASN A 66 -28.75 18.62 3.30
N CYS A 67 -27.65 17.97 3.69
CA CYS A 67 -26.77 18.54 4.70
C CYS A 67 -25.93 19.65 4.05
N THR A 68 -26.21 20.92 4.35
CA THR A 68 -25.34 22.05 3.97
C THR A 68 -24.98 22.05 2.46
N GLY A 69 -25.94 21.72 1.59
CA GLY A 69 -25.74 21.68 0.13
C GLY A 69 -25.19 20.36 -0.44
N ILE A 70 -25.02 19.32 0.37
CA ILE A 70 -24.63 17.96 -0.04
C ILE A 70 -25.78 16.97 0.24
N PRO A 71 -26.18 16.12 -0.72
CA PRO A 71 -27.16 15.07 -0.47
C PRO A 71 -26.59 14.03 0.50
N CYS A 72 -27.24 13.88 1.65
CA CYS A 72 -26.98 12.89 2.68
C CYS A 72 -28.10 11.86 2.74
N ASP A 73 -27.81 10.67 3.24
CA ASP A 73 -28.83 9.73 3.68
C ASP A 73 -28.86 9.80 5.22
N CYS A 74 -30.02 10.15 5.80
CA CYS A 74 -30.21 10.27 7.23
C CYS A 74 -31.05 9.11 7.75
N THR A 75 -30.62 8.55 8.88
CA THR A 75 -31.28 7.44 9.58
C THR A 75 -31.87 7.95 10.88
N CYS A 76 -33.11 7.61 11.20
CA CYS A 76 -33.72 7.88 12.50
C CYS A 76 -33.27 6.84 13.54
N GLU A 77 -32.49 7.24 14.55
CA GLU A 77 -32.06 6.39 15.67
C GLU A 77 -32.86 6.78 16.93
N THR A 78 -33.63 5.84 17.49
CA THR A 78 -34.53 6.07 18.64
C THR A 78 -34.03 5.47 19.96
N ASP A 79 -32.81 4.90 19.97
CA ASP A 79 -32.30 4.12 21.10
C ASP A 79 -31.83 4.98 22.29
N ASP A 80 -31.54 6.26 22.07
CA ASP A 80 -31.13 7.21 23.11
C ASP A 80 -32.14 8.35 23.25
N ASN A 81 -32.53 8.68 24.49
CA ASN A 81 -33.33 9.86 24.80
C ASN A 81 -32.35 11.05 24.99
N PRO A 82 -32.27 12.05 24.09
CA PRO A 82 -33.24 12.45 23.07
C PRO A 82 -33.02 11.82 21.68
N VAL A 83 -34.13 11.63 20.96
CA VAL A 83 -34.19 11.16 19.57
C VAL A 83 -33.22 11.92 18.68
N ARG A 84 -32.32 11.22 18.00
CA ARG A 84 -31.34 11.81 17.09
C ARG A 84 -31.45 11.15 15.73
N TYR A 85 -31.47 11.95 14.66
CA TYR A 85 -31.21 11.44 13.33
C TYR A 85 -29.72 11.53 13.04
N ARG A 86 -29.16 10.46 12.47
CA ARG A 86 -27.76 10.39 12.06
C ARG A 86 -27.69 10.49 10.55
N CYS A 87 -27.12 11.58 10.06
CA CYS A 87 -26.87 11.79 8.64
C CYS A 87 -25.46 11.33 8.27
N GLN A 88 -25.37 10.47 7.26
CA GLN A 88 -24.10 10.08 6.67
C GLN A 88 -24.04 10.58 5.22
N VAL A 89 -22.91 11.17 4.85
CA VAL A 89 -22.66 11.51 3.44
C VAL A 89 -22.48 10.19 2.70
N PRO A 90 -23.29 9.90 1.66
CA PRO A 90 -23.20 8.66 0.93
C PRO A 90 -21.80 8.52 0.34
N ASN A 91 -21.12 7.44 0.73
CA ASN A 91 -19.85 7.07 0.15
C ASN A 91 -20.10 6.86 -1.35
N VAL A 92 -19.62 7.78 -2.20
CA VAL A 92 -19.96 7.93 -3.63
C VAL A 92 -19.85 6.63 -4.43
N LYS A 93 -19.08 5.66 -3.93
CA LYS A 93 -18.94 4.30 -4.50
C LYS A 93 -20.15 3.38 -4.33
N LYS A 94 -21.04 3.58 -3.35
CA LYS A 94 -22.19 2.70 -3.10
C LYS A 94 -23.46 3.08 -3.86
N ARG A 95 -23.72 4.37 -4.10
CA ARG A 95 -24.96 4.83 -4.78
C ARG A 95 -25.02 4.42 -6.26
N ILE A 96 -23.87 4.37 -6.94
CA ILE A 96 -23.78 3.89 -8.33
C ILE A 96 -24.29 2.45 -8.48
N ARG A 97 -24.23 1.61 -7.43
CA ARG A 97 -24.70 0.21 -7.50
C ARG A 97 -26.20 0.02 -7.30
N ALA A 98 -26.90 0.95 -6.63
CA ALA A 98 -28.31 0.77 -6.28
C ALA A 98 -29.25 1.24 -7.41
N ASP A 99 -28.95 2.38 -8.05
CA ASP A 99 -29.74 2.90 -9.19
C ASP A 99 -29.64 2.04 -10.47
N LEU A 100 -28.75 1.04 -10.49
CA LEU A 100 -28.54 0.10 -11.59
C LEU A 100 -29.34 -1.22 -11.45
N THR A 101 -30.22 -1.33 -10.45
CA THR A 101 -31.05 -2.54 -10.24
C THR A 101 -32.44 -2.51 -10.91
N SER A 102 -32.82 -1.42 -11.60
CA SER A 102 -33.88 -1.47 -12.60
C SER A 102 -33.29 -1.84 -13.97
N THR A 103 -32.75 -3.05 -14.08
CA THR A 103 -32.36 -3.62 -15.37
C THR A 103 -33.60 -3.75 -16.26
N PRO A 104 -33.67 -3.10 -17.44
CA PRO A 104 -34.51 -3.63 -18.51
C PRO A 104 -33.89 -4.97 -18.90
N LYS A 105 -34.73 -6.00 -19.01
CA LYS A 105 -34.33 -7.33 -19.48
C LYS A 105 -33.48 -7.19 -20.75
N SER A 106 -32.31 -7.79 -20.75
CA SER A 106 -31.45 -7.92 -21.92
C SER A 106 -32.06 -8.94 -22.87
N ASP A 107 -32.83 -8.48 -23.84
CA ASP A 107 -33.12 -9.28 -25.02
C ASP A 107 -31.87 -9.26 -25.92
N GLU A 108 -31.26 -10.43 -26.08
CA GLU A 108 -30.26 -10.70 -27.12
C GLU A 108 -30.95 -10.62 -28.50
N GLY A 109 -31.13 -9.40 -29.00
CA GLY A 109 -31.71 -9.11 -30.30
C GLY A 109 -30.94 -8.01 -31.00
N ILE A 110 -30.88 -8.08 -32.33
CA ILE A 110 -30.24 -7.06 -33.19
C ILE A 110 -30.79 -5.68 -32.79
N PRO A 111 -29.96 -4.74 -32.29
CA PRO A 111 -30.41 -3.61 -31.48
C PRO A 111 -31.24 -2.55 -32.22
N PHE A 112 -31.39 -2.68 -33.54
CA PHE A 112 -32.24 -1.83 -34.37
C PHE A 112 -32.81 -2.64 -35.56
N SER A 113 -34.11 -2.53 -35.79
CA SER A 113 -34.85 -3.18 -36.89
C SER A 113 -34.39 -2.75 -38.29
N ASN A 114 -33.98 -1.48 -38.47
CA ASN A 114 -33.49 -0.94 -39.74
C ASN A 114 -32.45 0.18 -39.50
N ARG A 115 -31.60 0.45 -40.51
CA ARG A 115 -30.62 1.55 -40.55
C ARG A 115 -31.27 2.92 -40.25
N MET A 116 -32.50 3.13 -40.70
CA MET A 116 -33.24 4.38 -40.44
C MET A 116 -33.64 4.54 -38.97
N ASP A 117 -33.95 3.45 -38.27
CA ASP A 117 -34.29 3.50 -36.84
C ASP A 117 -33.07 3.81 -35.99
N LYS A 118 -31.91 3.28 -36.37
CA LYS A 118 -30.61 3.65 -35.79
C LYS A 118 -30.33 5.14 -35.97
N ALA A 119 -30.52 5.67 -37.18
CA ALA A 119 -30.28 7.09 -37.46
C ALA A 119 -31.21 8.02 -36.67
N ARG A 120 -32.51 7.67 -36.59
CA ARG A 120 -33.50 8.42 -35.79
C ARG A 120 -33.15 8.42 -34.31
N SER A 121 -32.74 7.28 -33.77
CA SER A 121 -32.36 7.13 -32.36
C SER A 121 -31.10 7.93 -32.02
N ILE A 122 -30.08 7.90 -32.90
CA ILE A 122 -28.87 8.71 -32.75
C ILE A 122 -29.21 10.21 -32.82
N LYS A 123 -30.14 10.62 -33.68
CA LYS A 123 -30.57 12.03 -33.77
C LYS A 123 -31.24 12.50 -32.49
N LYS A 124 -32.14 11.70 -31.90
CA LYS A 124 -32.76 11.98 -30.58
C LYS A 124 -31.72 12.08 -29.48
N LEU A 125 -30.75 11.15 -29.44
CA LEU A 125 -29.67 11.17 -28.45
C LEU A 125 -28.78 12.41 -28.58
N LYS A 126 -28.44 12.82 -29.81
CA LYS A 126 -27.67 14.05 -30.06
C LYS A 126 -28.41 15.32 -29.66
N GLN A 127 -29.75 15.33 -29.75
CA GLN A 127 -30.58 16.45 -29.29
C GLN A 127 -30.64 16.53 -27.76
N ALA A 128 -30.59 15.40 -27.06
CA ALA A 128 -30.55 15.34 -25.59
C ALA A 128 -29.16 15.69 -25.00
N LEU A 129 -28.09 15.65 -25.81
CA LEU A 129 -26.74 15.97 -25.37
C LEU A 129 -26.46 17.49 -25.43
N PRO A 130 -25.52 17.99 -24.60
CA PRO A 130 -25.10 19.40 -24.63
C PRO A 130 -24.71 19.87 -26.04
N ILE A 131 -25.05 21.12 -26.36
CA ILE A 131 -24.79 21.75 -27.67
C ILE A 131 -23.28 21.94 -27.90
N THR A 132 -22.52 22.25 -26.85
CA THR A 132 -21.08 22.50 -26.97
C THR A 132 -20.28 21.20 -27.07
N PRO A 133 -19.30 21.12 -28.01
CA PRO A 133 -18.57 19.88 -28.29
C PRO A 133 -17.76 19.39 -27.08
N ASN A 134 -17.17 20.29 -26.30
CA ASN A 134 -16.38 19.93 -25.13
C ASN A 134 -17.22 19.30 -24.00
N LYS A 135 -18.40 19.87 -23.71
CA LYS A 135 -19.32 19.30 -22.71
C LYS A 135 -19.92 17.98 -23.18
N ARG A 136 -20.20 17.86 -24.48
CA ARG A 136 -20.67 16.61 -25.08
C ARG A 136 -19.64 15.50 -24.96
N ALA A 137 -18.36 15.78 -25.25
CA ALA A 137 -17.28 14.82 -25.10
C ALA A 137 -17.11 14.37 -23.64
N ALA A 138 -17.17 15.30 -22.69
CA ALA A 138 -17.07 14.99 -21.25
C ALA A 138 -18.21 14.09 -20.74
N VAL A 139 -19.45 14.32 -21.18
CA VAL A 139 -20.59 13.48 -20.81
C VAL A 139 -20.48 12.08 -21.43
N LEU A 140 -20.07 11.99 -22.70
CA LEU A 140 -19.86 10.71 -23.38
C LEU A 140 -18.68 9.92 -22.79
N SER A 141 -17.58 10.58 -22.43
CA SER A 141 -16.45 9.92 -21.77
C SER A 141 -16.84 9.42 -20.38
N ALA A 142 -17.54 10.24 -19.58
CA ALA A 142 -18.05 9.82 -18.28
C ALA A 142 -19.01 8.62 -18.40
N TYR A 143 -19.89 8.61 -19.40
CA TYR A 143 -20.79 7.50 -19.66
C TYR A 143 -20.03 6.22 -20.08
N VAL A 144 -19.04 6.34 -20.98
CA VAL A 144 -18.20 5.21 -21.40
C VAL A 144 -17.33 4.69 -20.26
N ASP A 145 -16.82 5.55 -19.38
CA ASP A 145 -16.04 5.14 -18.22
C ASP A 145 -16.91 4.48 -17.14
N CYS A 146 -18.16 4.92 -16.98
CA CYS A 146 -19.13 4.29 -16.07
C CYS A 146 -19.68 2.96 -16.60
N ASN A 147 -19.84 2.82 -17.92
CA ASN A 147 -20.40 1.62 -18.57
C ASN A 147 -19.36 0.74 -19.28
N ARG A 148 -18.07 1.04 -19.15
CA ARG A 148 -17.01 0.06 -19.37
C ARG A 148 -17.23 -1.02 -18.33
N ILE A 149 -17.95 -2.06 -18.74
CA ILE A 149 -18.12 -3.27 -17.95
C ILE A 149 -16.72 -3.76 -17.60
N LEU A 150 -16.34 -3.47 -16.35
CA LEU A 150 -15.34 -4.20 -15.62
C LEU A 150 -15.65 -5.68 -15.84
N LYS A 151 -14.68 -6.38 -16.42
CA LYS A 151 -14.58 -7.82 -16.64
C LYS A 151 -15.60 -8.62 -15.81
N SER A 152 -16.32 -9.53 -16.46
CA SER A 152 -17.46 -10.29 -15.91
C SER A 152 -17.31 -10.69 -14.43
N PRO A 153 -18.41 -10.84 -13.66
CA PRO A 153 -18.37 -11.23 -12.25
C PRO A 153 -17.51 -12.48 -11.97
N GLY A 154 -17.45 -13.42 -12.92
CA GLY A 154 -16.55 -14.57 -12.87
C GLY A 154 -15.07 -14.20 -13.00
N VAL A 155 -14.71 -13.29 -13.92
CA VAL A 155 -13.34 -12.78 -14.06
C VAL A 155 -12.95 -11.90 -12.87
N LYS A 156 -13.89 -11.16 -12.28
CA LYS A 156 -13.64 -10.37 -11.06
C LYS A 156 -13.41 -11.27 -9.85
N LYS A 157 -14.24 -12.31 -9.64
CA LYS A 157 -13.97 -13.34 -8.61
C LYS A 157 -12.65 -14.08 -8.84
N PHE A 158 -12.29 -14.33 -10.10
CA PHE A 158 -10.99 -14.91 -10.46
C PHE A 158 -9.82 -13.94 -10.16
N HIS A 159 -10.00 -12.64 -10.37
CA HIS A 159 -8.98 -11.62 -10.08
C HIS A 159 -8.88 -11.33 -8.57
N ASP A 160 -10.00 -11.37 -7.85
CA ASP A 160 -10.08 -11.21 -6.40
C ASP A 160 -9.56 -12.46 -5.66
N SER A 161 -9.62 -13.66 -6.26
CA SER A 161 -8.89 -14.82 -5.72
C SER A 161 -7.37 -14.70 -5.84
N PHE A 162 -6.88 -13.81 -6.73
CA PHE A 162 -5.48 -13.41 -6.85
C PHE A 162 -5.19 -12.05 -6.15
N GLU A 163 -6.08 -11.53 -5.29
CA GLU A 163 -5.86 -10.26 -4.55
C GLU A 163 -4.80 -10.33 -3.44
N GLU A 164 -4.11 -11.46 -3.30
CA GLU A 164 -2.77 -11.36 -2.77
C GLU A 164 -1.87 -10.74 -3.82
N SER A 165 -1.52 -9.47 -3.62
CA SER A 165 -0.40 -8.83 -4.30
C SER A 165 0.70 -9.86 -4.55
N VAL A 166 1.24 -9.91 -5.77
CA VAL A 166 2.35 -10.81 -6.15
C VAL A 166 3.47 -10.78 -5.10
N GLU A 167 3.67 -9.63 -4.46
CA GLU A 167 4.60 -9.44 -3.34
C GLU A 167 4.25 -10.29 -2.11
N LYS A 168 2.98 -10.37 -1.73
CA LYS A 168 2.51 -11.20 -0.60
C LYS A 168 2.67 -12.68 -0.90
N MET A 169 2.35 -13.12 -2.13
CA MET A 169 2.58 -14.51 -2.54
C MET A 169 4.08 -14.85 -2.52
N ALA A 170 4.93 -13.95 -3.02
CA ALA A 170 6.38 -14.11 -2.97
C ALA A 170 6.90 -14.19 -1.52
N ILE A 171 6.41 -13.33 -0.63
CA ILE A 171 6.75 -13.36 0.80
C ILE A 171 6.36 -14.70 1.44
N ARG A 172 5.16 -15.22 1.14
CA ARG A 172 4.70 -16.51 1.66
C ARG A 172 5.54 -17.68 1.17
N ASN A 173 5.85 -17.71 -0.12
CA ASN A 173 6.75 -18.73 -0.66
C ASN A 173 8.11 -18.70 0.06
N ILE A 174 8.65 -17.51 0.34
CA ILE A 174 9.90 -17.36 1.11
C ILE A 174 9.72 -17.85 2.55
N GLN A 175 8.59 -17.54 3.20
CA GLN A 175 8.27 -18.03 4.55
C GLN A 175 8.19 -19.57 4.60
N ASP A 176 7.53 -20.19 3.62
CA ASP A 176 7.37 -21.65 3.54
C ASP A 176 8.73 -22.34 3.37
N VAL A 177 9.57 -21.80 2.49
CA VAL A 177 10.94 -22.30 2.32
C VAL A 177 11.73 -22.11 3.63
N ILE A 178 11.65 -20.95 4.27
CA ILE A 178 12.33 -20.69 5.55
C ILE A 178 11.87 -21.68 6.63
N THR A 179 10.57 -21.89 6.81
CA THR A 179 10.02 -22.78 7.85
C THR A 179 10.43 -24.23 7.62
N SER A 180 10.46 -24.68 6.35
CA SER A 180 10.88 -26.04 5.99
C SER A 180 12.34 -26.36 6.36
N VAL A 181 13.20 -25.34 6.45
CA VAL A 181 14.64 -25.50 6.71
C VAL A 181 15.02 -25.08 8.13
N LYS A 182 14.36 -24.08 8.71
CA LYS A 182 14.67 -23.45 10.01
C LYS A 182 14.80 -24.43 11.17
N HIS A 183 13.97 -25.48 11.20
CA HIS A 183 13.91 -26.44 12.30
C HIS A 183 14.75 -27.70 12.08
N LYS A 184 15.32 -27.88 10.88
CA LYS A 184 16.11 -29.06 10.55
C LYS A 184 17.52 -28.96 11.14
N ARG A 185 17.99 -30.04 11.78
CA ARG A 185 19.33 -30.12 12.39
C ARG A 185 20.41 -30.70 11.47
N ASN A 186 20.18 -30.77 10.15
CA ASN A 186 21.17 -31.21 9.15
C ASN A 186 22.15 -30.06 8.79
N GLY A 187 23.41 -30.40 8.50
CA GLY A 187 24.41 -29.47 7.96
C GLY A 187 23.97 -28.83 6.64
N GLU A 188 23.37 -29.60 5.73
CA GLU A 188 22.84 -29.08 4.46
C GLU A 188 21.67 -28.12 4.66
N ALA A 189 20.78 -28.43 5.60
CA ALA A 189 19.68 -27.53 5.95
C ALA A 189 20.22 -26.22 6.53
N LYS A 190 21.21 -26.28 7.42
CA LYS A 190 21.88 -25.08 7.94
C LYS A 190 22.56 -24.27 6.82
N ALA A 191 23.19 -24.94 5.84
CA ALA A 191 23.79 -24.28 4.68
C ALA A 191 22.73 -23.60 3.81
N ALA A 192 21.64 -24.30 3.46
CA ALA A 192 20.53 -23.74 2.71
C ALA A 192 19.89 -22.53 3.42
N PHE A 193 19.70 -22.61 4.74
CA PHE A 193 19.19 -21.51 5.55
C PHE A 193 20.12 -20.28 5.53
N ASN A 194 21.43 -20.50 5.61
CA ASN A 194 22.42 -19.42 5.50
C ASN A 194 22.39 -18.77 4.10
N ILE A 195 22.26 -19.56 3.04
CA ILE A 195 22.15 -19.04 1.67
C ILE A 195 20.87 -18.21 1.53
N LEU A 196 19.72 -18.74 1.96
CA LEU A 196 18.43 -18.06 1.90
C LEU A 196 18.48 -16.73 2.64
N THR A 197 18.97 -16.72 3.88
CA THR A 197 19.08 -15.50 4.70
C THR A 197 20.03 -14.47 4.11
N SER A 198 21.12 -14.90 3.45
CA SER A 198 22.01 -14.02 2.68
C SER A 198 21.37 -13.48 1.40
N SER A 199 20.46 -14.21 0.76
CA SER A 199 19.78 -13.74 -0.45
C SER A 199 18.78 -12.61 -0.18
N ILE A 200 18.04 -12.70 0.92
CA ILE A 200 17.01 -11.71 1.32
C ILE A 200 17.56 -10.47 2.06
N SER A 201 18.78 -10.53 2.62
CA SER A 201 19.34 -9.46 3.46
C SER A 201 20.20 -8.47 2.66
N GLY A 202 19.56 -7.68 1.79
CA GLY A 202 20.21 -6.73 0.87
C GLY A 202 20.50 -5.33 1.45
N GLU A 203 21.28 -4.53 0.70
CA GLU A 203 21.79 -3.22 1.14
C GLU A 203 20.88 -2.02 0.81
N ASN A 204 19.87 -2.20 -0.04
CA ASN A 204 19.05 -1.13 -0.63
C ASN A 204 18.02 -0.48 0.31
N ILE A 205 18.24 -0.52 1.63
CA ILE A 205 17.31 0.07 2.58
C ILE A 205 18.00 1.21 3.34
N SER A 206 17.53 2.44 3.11
CA SER A 206 18.01 3.67 3.74
C SER A 206 18.00 3.58 5.27
N ASP A 207 17.00 2.91 5.84
CA ASP A 207 16.86 2.64 7.28
C ASP A 207 17.08 1.14 7.60
N ARG A 208 18.34 0.68 7.45
CA ARG A 208 18.70 -0.74 7.64
C ARG A 208 18.13 -1.35 8.92
N LYS A 209 18.28 -0.73 10.09
CA LYS A 209 17.82 -1.33 11.37
C LYS A 209 16.31 -1.52 11.46
N ARG A 210 15.52 -0.50 11.08
CA ARG A 210 14.05 -0.55 11.15
C ARG A 210 13.48 -1.49 10.10
N ALA A 211 14.00 -1.43 8.88
CA ALA A 211 13.53 -2.29 7.82
C ALA A 211 13.93 -3.75 8.02
N THR A 212 15.14 -4.05 8.51
CA THR A 212 15.53 -5.42 8.86
C THR A 212 14.64 -5.97 9.98
N LYS A 213 14.22 -5.15 10.95
CA LYS A 213 13.27 -5.58 11.99
C LYS A 213 11.87 -5.85 11.40
N SER A 214 11.40 -4.99 10.51
CA SER A 214 10.11 -5.17 9.82
C SER A 214 10.11 -6.45 8.97
N LEU A 215 11.15 -6.64 8.15
CA LEU A 215 11.32 -7.83 7.33
C LEU A 215 11.44 -9.10 8.17
N ALA A 216 12.16 -9.05 9.30
CA ALA A 216 12.26 -10.17 10.23
C ALA A 216 10.89 -10.58 10.80
N ASN A 217 10.07 -9.60 11.17
CA ASN A 217 8.71 -9.84 11.66
C ASN A 217 7.83 -10.44 10.56
N ILE A 218 7.91 -9.91 9.34
CA ILE A 218 7.20 -10.45 8.18
C ILE A 218 7.61 -11.90 7.95
N LEU A 219 8.91 -12.22 7.93
CA LEU A 219 9.40 -13.55 7.60
C LEU A 219 9.40 -14.55 8.77
N GLY A 220 8.98 -14.14 9.97
CA GLY A 220 8.95 -15.03 11.16
C GLY A 220 10.36 -15.49 11.62
N VAL A 221 11.38 -14.65 11.42
CA VAL A 221 12.78 -14.93 11.80
C VAL A 221 13.31 -13.88 12.78
N ASN A 222 14.40 -14.21 13.47
CA ASN A 222 15.07 -13.24 14.33
C ASN A 222 15.83 -12.21 13.47
N SER A 223 15.75 -10.92 13.83
CA SER A 223 16.49 -9.85 13.15
C SER A 223 18.01 -10.07 13.16
N ARG A 224 18.56 -10.70 14.21
CA ARG A 224 19.98 -11.09 14.26
C ARG A 224 20.36 -12.08 13.16
N THR A 225 19.43 -12.94 12.77
CA THR A 225 19.64 -13.91 11.69
C THR A 225 19.81 -13.22 10.35
N LEU A 226 18.96 -12.22 10.05
CA LEU A 226 19.09 -11.43 8.83
C LEU A 226 20.39 -10.60 8.83
N GLN A 227 20.78 -10.02 9.97
CA GLN A 227 22.07 -9.32 10.09
C GLN A 227 23.26 -10.26 9.84
N LYS A 228 23.19 -11.52 10.30
CA LYS A 228 24.20 -12.53 10.02
C LYS A 228 24.19 -12.91 8.53
N GLY A 229 23.01 -13.02 7.93
CA GLY A 229 22.83 -13.19 6.49
C GLY A 229 23.50 -12.10 5.67
N GLU A 230 23.33 -10.83 6.04
CA GLU A 230 23.98 -9.67 5.40
C GLU A 230 25.51 -9.76 5.50
N LYS A 231 26.05 -10.10 6.68
CA LYS A 231 27.49 -10.30 6.88
C LYS A 231 28.03 -11.46 6.01
N ASN A 232 27.30 -12.56 5.94
CA ASN A 232 27.67 -13.69 5.09
C ASN A 232 27.60 -13.30 3.60
N ARG A 233 26.55 -12.59 3.18
CA ARG A 233 26.37 -12.11 1.80
C ARG A 233 27.54 -11.21 1.39
N THR A 234 27.86 -10.22 2.21
CA THR A 234 29.00 -9.31 1.98
C THR A 234 30.32 -10.06 1.93
N LYS A 235 30.57 -11.01 2.85
CA LYS A 235 31.77 -11.85 2.81
C LYS A 235 31.88 -12.67 1.51
N VAL A 236 30.79 -13.29 1.05
CA VAL A 236 30.78 -14.06 -0.21
C VAL A 236 31.00 -13.14 -1.41
N LEU A 237 30.35 -11.98 -1.46
CA LEU A 237 30.49 -11.02 -2.56
C LEU A 237 31.91 -10.42 -2.66
N HIS A 238 32.60 -10.25 -1.53
CA HIS A 238 33.98 -9.77 -1.47
C HIS A 238 35.02 -10.90 -1.50
N SER A 239 34.61 -12.16 -1.66
CA SER A 239 35.55 -13.27 -1.79
C SER A 239 36.06 -13.42 -3.23
N GLU A 240 37.24 -13.99 -3.39
CA GLU A 240 37.87 -14.25 -4.70
C GLU A 240 37.02 -15.19 -5.59
N HIS A 241 36.19 -16.02 -4.98
CA HIS A 241 35.31 -16.98 -5.65
C HIS A 241 33.87 -16.46 -5.83
N SER A 242 33.65 -15.15 -5.76
CA SER A 242 32.29 -14.62 -5.95
C SER A 242 31.88 -14.76 -7.42
N SER A 243 30.84 -15.58 -7.66
CA SER A 243 30.21 -15.73 -8.99
C SER A 243 29.56 -14.44 -9.49
N PHE A 244 29.44 -13.46 -8.59
CA PHE A 244 29.00 -12.10 -8.81
C PHE A 244 30.06 -11.16 -8.26
N LEU A 245 31.27 -11.10 -8.85
CA LEU A 245 32.18 -9.98 -8.64
C LEU A 245 31.35 -8.72 -8.83
N TYR A 246 30.97 -8.13 -7.70
CA TYR A 246 29.96 -7.11 -7.48
C TYR A 246 29.82 -6.24 -8.71
N THR A 247 28.88 -6.60 -9.62
CA THR A 247 28.79 -6.15 -11.03
C THR A 247 29.75 -5.00 -11.29
N THR A 248 31.04 -5.28 -11.47
CA THR A 248 31.98 -4.19 -11.70
C THR A 248 31.52 -3.63 -13.02
N ARG A 249 31.03 -2.38 -13.03
CA ARG A 249 30.57 -1.72 -14.27
C ARG A 249 31.57 -2.07 -15.35
N LYS A 250 31.09 -2.47 -16.54
CA LYS A 250 31.97 -2.72 -17.70
C LYS A 250 33.04 -1.64 -17.69
N THR A 251 34.27 -2.06 -17.42
CA THR A 251 35.41 -1.16 -17.42
C THR A 251 35.46 -0.58 -18.82
N ARG A 252 35.52 0.74 -18.93
CA ARG A 252 35.68 1.40 -20.22
C ARG A 252 36.94 0.83 -20.90
N SER A 253 37.00 0.83 -22.23
CA SER A 253 38.12 0.25 -22.98
C SER A 253 39.47 0.90 -22.68
N ASP A 254 39.48 2.12 -22.13
CA ASP A 254 40.67 2.85 -21.65
C ASP A 254 41.07 2.48 -20.21
N ALA A 255 40.31 1.60 -19.54
CA ALA A 255 40.65 1.14 -18.20
C ALA A 255 41.88 0.23 -18.23
N LEU A 256 42.83 0.50 -17.33
CA LEU A 256 44.03 -0.32 -17.17
C LEU A 256 43.66 -1.79 -16.93
N THR A 257 44.34 -2.68 -17.65
CA THR A 257 44.20 -4.12 -17.45
C THR A 257 44.65 -4.50 -16.04
N GLU A 258 44.09 -5.58 -15.50
CA GLU A 258 44.43 -6.04 -14.15
C GLU A 258 45.90 -6.49 -14.03
N ARG A 259 46.48 -7.00 -15.12
CA ARG A 259 47.90 -7.33 -15.23
C ARG A 259 48.76 -6.07 -15.06
N THR A 260 48.48 -5.03 -15.84
CA THR A 260 49.21 -3.76 -15.76
C THR A 260 49.10 -3.14 -14.36
N LYS A 261 47.92 -3.20 -13.72
CA LYS A 261 47.73 -2.71 -12.35
C LYS A 261 48.60 -3.45 -11.33
N ARG A 262 48.72 -4.78 -11.45
CA ARG A 262 49.59 -5.58 -10.58
C ARG A 262 51.05 -5.19 -10.74
N ILE A 263 51.54 -5.11 -11.98
CA ILE A 263 52.92 -4.70 -12.27
C ILE A 263 53.22 -3.32 -11.64
N VAL A 264 52.32 -2.36 -11.81
CA VAL A 264 52.50 -1.02 -11.21
C VAL A 264 52.45 -1.06 -9.69
N HIS A 265 51.54 -1.82 -9.11
CA HIS A 265 51.44 -1.97 -7.66
C HIS A 265 52.70 -2.60 -7.07
N ASP A 266 53.22 -3.66 -7.70
CA ASP A 266 54.45 -4.33 -7.29
C ASP A 266 55.66 -3.40 -7.44
N PHE A 267 55.70 -2.59 -8.49
CA PHE A 267 56.72 -1.55 -8.67
C PHE A 267 56.67 -0.50 -7.56
N TRP A 268 55.48 -0.03 -7.18
CA TRP A 268 55.33 0.90 -6.04
C TRP A 268 55.85 0.31 -4.73
N LEU A 269 55.67 -0.99 -4.51
CA LEU A 269 56.12 -1.69 -3.29
C LEU A 269 57.63 -1.94 -3.24
N GLN A 270 58.37 -1.67 -4.31
CA GLN A 270 59.82 -1.80 -4.28
C GLN A 270 60.43 -0.79 -3.28
N SER A 271 61.40 -1.25 -2.50
CA SER A 271 61.99 -0.50 -1.38
C SER A 271 62.73 0.78 -1.78
N ASN A 272 63.10 0.90 -3.05
CA ASN A 272 63.73 2.07 -3.66
C ASN A 272 62.73 3.15 -4.11
N VAL A 273 61.43 2.84 -4.11
CA VAL A 273 60.35 3.71 -4.59
C VAL A 273 59.49 4.20 -3.43
N SER A 274 58.99 3.27 -2.61
CA SER A 274 58.18 3.62 -1.45
C SER A 274 58.38 2.66 -0.29
N ARG A 275 58.08 3.15 0.92
CA ARG A 275 58.07 2.33 2.14
C ARG A 275 56.84 2.62 2.98
N PRO A 276 56.32 1.61 3.69
CA PRO A 276 55.19 1.80 4.59
C PRO A 276 55.63 2.64 5.80
N THR A 277 54.77 3.54 6.24
CA THR A 277 55.00 4.26 7.49
C THR A 277 54.73 3.30 8.66
N ASN A 278 55.74 3.03 9.49
CA ASN A 278 55.60 2.18 10.68
C ASN A 278 54.81 2.83 11.83
N ASN A 279 54.20 3.98 11.59
CA ASN A 279 53.46 4.72 12.59
C ASN A 279 51.99 4.27 12.62
N LYS A 280 51.46 4.01 13.82
CA LYS A 280 50.07 3.57 14.03
C LYS A 280 49.04 4.62 13.58
N TYR A 281 49.39 5.90 13.59
CA TYR A 281 48.53 6.99 13.12
C TYR A 281 48.40 7.04 11.59
N ASP A 282 49.35 6.43 10.87
CA ASP A 282 49.42 6.44 9.40
C ASP A 282 48.78 5.20 8.77
N ILE A 283 47.84 4.57 9.49
CA ILE A 283 47.06 3.44 9.01
C ILE A 283 45.68 3.93 8.58
N LYS A 284 45.40 3.91 7.27
CA LYS A 284 44.08 4.21 6.72
C LYS A 284 43.19 2.98 6.80
N ARG A 285 41.91 3.19 7.14
CA ARG A 285 40.93 2.11 7.28
C ARG A 285 39.81 2.29 6.27
N VAL A 286 39.59 1.28 5.44
CA VAL A 286 38.47 1.20 4.51
C VAL A 286 37.45 0.23 5.06
N ARG A 287 36.19 0.65 5.16
CA ARG A 287 35.11 -0.21 5.66
C ARG A 287 34.70 -1.21 4.58
N ILE A 288 34.90 -2.51 4.83
CA ILE A 288 34.47 -3.59 3.92
C ILE A 288 33.05 -4.02 4.24
N SER A 289 32.71 -4.11 5.53
CA SER A 289 31.35 -4.51 5.97
C SER A 289 30.99 -3.86 7.31
N PRO A 290 29.78 -4.07 7.86
CA PRO A 290 29.41 -3.52 9.16
C PRO A 290 30.40 -3.91 10.27
N ASN A 291 31.11 -2.91 10.81
CA ASN A 291 32.16 -3.04 11.82
C ASN A 291 33.39 -3.88 11.38
N VAL A 292 33.58 -4.12 10.08
CA VAL A 292 34.78 -4.79 9.55
C VAL A 292 35.51 -3.82 8.63
N TYR A 293 36.78 -3.63 8.92
CA TYR A 293 37.65 -2.67 8.23
C TYR A 293 38.87 -3.38 7.69
N SER A 294 39.28 -3.04 6.46
CA SER A 294 40.62 -3.31 5.94
C SER A 294 41.53 -2.18 6.40
N SER A 295 42.69 -2.53 6.95
CA SER A 295 43.73 -1.57 7.32
C SER A 295 44.84 -1.57 6.27
N HIS A 296 45.18 -0.38 5.77
CA HIS A 296 46.24 -0.15 4.81
C HIS A 296 47.25 0.83 5.41
N SER A 297 48.54 0.50 5.39
CA SER A 297 49.60 1.43 5.77
C SER A 297 49.73 2.51 4.70
N CYS A 298 49.84 3.78 5.11
CA CYS A 298 50.28 4.83 4.19
C CYS A 298 51.73 4.58 3.77
N TYR A 299 52.05 4.91 2.52
CA TYR A 299 53.41 4.81 1.97
C TYR A 299 54.03 6.19 1.76
N ILE A 300 55.26 6.34 2.26
CA ILE A 300 56.15 7.47 2.02
C ILE A 300 56.95 7.16 0.75
N LEU A 301 57.14 8.17 -0.10
CA LEU A 301 57.92 8.05 -1.33
C LEU A 301 59.36 8.47 -1.06
N GLU A 302 60.31 7.67 -1.53
CA GLU A 302 61.76 8.00 -1.45
C GLU A 302 62.19 8.93 -2.59
N LYS A 303 61.38 9.03 -3.66
CA LYS A 303 61.62 9.83 -4.86
C LYS A 303 60.40 10.68 -5.21
N THR A 304 60.58 11.67 -6.07
CA THR A 304 59.44 12.45 -6.57
C THR A 304 58.56 11.58 -7.48
N GLN A 305 57.25 11.84 -7.50
CA GLN A 305 56.30 11.04 -8.31
C GLN A 305 56.68 11.00 -9.79
N THR A 306 57.23 12.09 -10.30
CA THR A 306 57.73 12.22 -11.67
C THR A 306 58.95 11.34 -11.93
N GLU A 307 59.91 11.29 -11.01
CA GLU A 307 61.11 10.43 -11.14
C GLU A 307 60.74 8.95 -11.13
N VAL A 308 59.82 8.56 -10.24
CA VAL A 308 59.32 7.18 -10.14
C VAL A 308 58.61 6.79 -11.43
N PHE A 309 57.81 7.68 -12.01
CA PHE A 309 57.14 7.41 -13.28
C PHE A 309 58.11 7.27 -14.47
N LEU A 310 59.17 8.08 -14.52
CA LEU A 310 60.21 7.94 -15.54
C LEU A 310 60.98 6.63 -15.39
N GLN A 311 61.28 6.22 -14.16
CA GLN A 311 61.89 4.91 -13.87
C GLN A 311 60.99 3.77 -14.33
N PHE A 312 59.70 3.84 -14.01
CA PHE A 312 58.72 2.84 -14.45
C PHE A 312 58.68 2.72 -15.98
N LYS A 313 58.69 3.84 -16.72
CA LYS A 313 58.72 3.83 -18.19
C LYS A 313 59.99 3.21 -18.77
N ASN A 314 61.12 3.38 -18.08
CA ASN A 314 62.39 2.81 -18.52
C ASN A 314 62.45 1.30 -18.28
N GLU A 315 61.89 0.82 -17.16
CA GLU A 315 61.86 -0.60 -16.82
C GLU A 315 60.76 -1.38 -17.57
N TYR A 316 59.61 -0.74 -17.86
CA TYR A 316 58.45 -1.34 -18.52
C TYR A 316 58.05 -0.55 -19.77
N PRO A 317 58.87 -0.54 -20.83
CA PRO A 317 58.60 0.24 -22.04
C PRO A 317 57.33 -0.24 -22.80
N ASP A 318 56.95 -1.50 -22.64
CA ASP A 318 55.79 -2.09 -23.30
C ASP A 318 54.44 -1.64 -22.70
N GLU A 319 54.44 -1.19 -21.44
CA GLU A 319 53.23 -0.76 -20.73
C GLU A 319 52.90 0.71 -21.06
N LYS A 320 51.97 0.91 -21.99
CA LYS A 320 51.50 2.25 -22.42
C LYS A 320 50.61 2.89 -21.35
N MET A 321 51.23 3.43 -20.30
CA MET A 321 50.55 4.11 -19.20
C MET A 321 50.89 5.61 -19.13
N GLY A 322 49.88 6.44 -18.85
CA GLY A 322 50.04 7.86 -18.53
C GLY A 322 50.29 8.11 -17.04
N GLN A 323 51.02 9.18 -16.71
CA GLN A 323 51.45 9.49 -15.34
C GLN A 323 50.29 9.55 -14.32
N ARG A 324 49.18 10.22 -14.67
CA ARG A 324 48.00 10.29 -13.78
C ARG A 324 47.38 8.92 -13.48
N ALA A 325 47.48 7.97 -14.40
CA ALA A 325 46.95 6.63 -14.21
C ALA A 325 47.89 5.80 -13.31
N PHE A 326 49.20 6.01 -13.45
CA PHE A 326 50.23 5.43 -12.60
C PHE A 326 50.10 5.87 -11.14
N GLU A 327 49.91 7.18 -10.91
CA GLU A 327 49.72 7.76 -9.57
C GLU A 327 48.45 7.26 -8.88
N LYS A 328 47.38 6.99 -9.64
CA LYS A 328 46.14 6.38 -9.10
C LYS A 328 46.32 4.96 -8.61
N CYS A 329 47.36 4.26 -9.06
CA CYS A 329 47.66 2.89 -8.65
C CYS A 329 48.61 2.83 -7.43
N LYS A 330 48.84 3.96 -6.76
CA LYS A 330 49.61 4.03 -5.53
C LYS A 330 48.92 3.18 -4.43
N PRO A 331 49.68 2.38 -3.66
CA PRO A 331 49.16 1.58 -2.55
C PRO A 331 48.57 2.38 -1.38
#